data_AF-A0A6V8N748-F1
#
_entry.id   AF-A0A6V8N748-F1
#
_cell.length_a   1.000
_cell.length_b   1.000
_cell.length_c   1.000
_cell.angle_alpha   90.00
_cell.angle_beta   90.00
_cell.angle_gamma   90.00
#
_symmetry.space_group_name_H-M   'P 1'
#
loop_
_entity.id
_entity.type
_entity.pdbx_description
1 polymer ?
#
loop_
_entity_poly.entity_id
_entity_poly.type
_entity_poly.pdbx_seq_one_letter_code
_entity_poly.pdbx_strand_id
1 'polypeptide(L)'
;MLAGCGSTVTDKTGQSQEARLVAASAEFPNAGLLVTGESLQQSLGTNLVIIDARSAAAYAAGHIPGAINLQHSAFWTKGSGLKDSSVVAGLLGAAGISRDRKIVVYDDTTASWGSAGRVFWMLEYLGCQDAHILNGGWNRWSAENRSVQTTAVTLPAATFTPQVNAAAKSDSAHIATRLFDRDFAVIDTRTDEEYLGWQLYGETRGGHIPKAVNIPYGWFYNSDKTTLGYSALKSLLESRGITPDKEVTAHCTAGIRSGYAYFLLRLMGYTRCSNYDASIWDWADNTSYPMEKAPNYATAVYPGWVKALIDYHKPGSTSAAPPQYGYDRNHKYLIFETQWGSFNDMAQGWADNAYLVGHIPGAIHSNSDVYENGFPRWFLLPDSDLKAAVGSMGITPDTTVVVYSDSSIFAARLWWILKYAGVTDVRFMNGDMTQWKAAGYPVETTVNLPVATSYTGSTDPSFIATTPYAEANYAATGTTQLVDVRSGGEYAGIMSGYGYLVNKGRIPNALWAYNADDSSLIYRDADGTLRSYEEVKSLWSSLGIASTVDPTKLDKEAIFYCGGGYRSSLAFFYAYLMGYSNIRNYSDGWSGWSTTYIEDPSYLKDPLIPGSTDGWRQVPSGRPFLTGGL
;
A
#
# COMPACT_ATOMS: atom_id res chain seq x y z
N MET A 1 40.66 54.65 -60.17
CA MET A 1 39.38 54.34 -59.51
C MET A 1 38.88 53.03 -60.06
N LEU A 2 39.09 51.93 -59.32
CA LEU A 2 38.72 50.58 -59.72
C LEU A 2 37.85 50.01 -58.59
N ALA A 3 36.60 49.73 -58.93
CA ALA A 3 35.72 48.89 -58.14
C ALA A 3 36.00 47.42 -58.52
N GLY A 4 36.14 46.56 -57.51
CA GLY A 4 36.31 45.12 -57.68
C GLY A 4 35.72 44.39 -56.49
N CYS A 5 34.87 43.41 -56.77
CA CYS A 5 34.25 42.51 -55.81
C CYS A 5 35.29 41.67 -55.06
N GLY A 6 35.02 41.40 -53.78
CA GLY A 6 35.77 40.43 -52.96
C GLY A 6 34.84 39.81 -51.93
N SER A 7 34.48 38.56 -52.15
CA SER A 7 33.74 37.68 -51.26
C SER A 7 34.57 37.32 -50.03
N THR A 8 33.96 37.38 -48.84
CA THR A 8 34.42 36.62 -47.67
C THR A 8 33.38 35.56 -47.35
N VAL A 9 33.73 34.32 -47.67
CA VAL A 9 33.13 33.11 -47.15
C VAL A 9 33.37 33.11 -45.64
N THR A 10 32.31 33.24 -44.84
CA THR A 10 32.35 32.82 -43.44
C THR A 10 31.91 31.37 -43.38
N ASP A 11 32.88 30.49 -43.15
CA ASP A 11 32.66 29.12 -42.71
C ASP A 11 31.75 29.14 -41.47
N LYS A 12 30.47 28.83 -41.66
CA LYS A 12 29.62 28.33 -40.58
C LYS A 12 29.87 26.84 -40.47
N THR A 13 30.97 26.46 -39.82
CA THR A 13 31.01 25.15 -39.15
C THR A 13 29.95 25.20 -38.06
N GLY A 14 28.74 24.73 -38.38
CA GLY A 14 27.65 24.56 -37.43
C GLY A 14 28.02 23.47 -36.43
N GLN A 15 28.82 23.81 -35.41
CA GLN A 15 28.84 23.02 -34.19
C GLN A 15 27.45 23.19 -33.57
N SER A 16 26.63 22.15 -33.72
CA SER A 16 25.37 22.05 -32.99
C SER A 16 25.68 22.28 -31.51
N GLN A 17 25.07 23.31 -30.93
CA GLN A 17 25.27 23.64 -29.52
C GLN A 17 24.96 22.40 -28.66
N GLU A 18 25.87 22.03 -27.76
CA GLU A 18 25.66 20.88 -26.87
C GLU A 18 24.64 21.22 -25.78
N ALA A 19 23.77 20.25 -25.46
CA ALA A 19 22.82 20.38 -24.36
C ALA A 19 23.53 20.43 -23.01
N ARG A 20 23.13 21.37 -22.15
CA ARG A 20 23.62 21.49 -20.77
C ARG A 20 22.49 21.11 -19.80
N LEU A 21 22.48 19.84 -19.40
CA LEU A 21 21.54 19.32 -18.42
C LEU A 21 22.08 19.51 -17.00
N VAL A 22 21.22 19.90 -16.08
CA VAL A 22 21.54 20.10 -14.66
C VAL A 22 20.81 19.05 -13.84
N ALA A 23 21.53 18.40 -12.94
CA ALA A 23 20.97 17.42 -12.02
C ALA A 23 19.88 18.06 -11.15
N ALA A 24 18.78 17.33 -10.92
CA ALA A 24 17.68 17.81 -10.10
C ALA A 24 18.03 17.86 -8.59
N SER A 25 18.97 17.03 -8.16
CA SER A 25 19.58 17.11 -6.83
C SER A 25 21.02 16.60 -6.92
N ALA A 26 21.94 17.32 -6.28
CA ALA A 26 23.35 16.92 -6.20
C ALA A 26 23.61 15.88 -5.09
N GLU A 27 22.61 15.53 -4.28
CA GLU A 27 22.76 14.57 -3.17
C GLU A 27 22.89 13.13 -3.63
N PHE A 28 22.43 12.82 -4.85
CA PHE A 28 22.49 11.47 -5.41
C PHE A 28 23.91 11.14 -5.90
N PRO A 29 24.44 9.92 -5.62
CA PRO A 29 25.73 9.48 -6.15
C PRO A 29 25.84 9.59 -7.67
N ASN A 30 24.76 9.27 -8.39
CA ASN A 30 24.68 9.40 -9.85
C ASN A 30 23.71 10.51 -10.27
N ALA A 31 23.81 11.69 -9.64
CA ALA A 31 22.93 12.84 -9.82
C ALA A 31 22.62 13.22 -11.27
N GLY A 32 23.57 13.03 -12.19
CA GLY A 32 23.38 13.33 -13.62
C GLY A 32 22.26 12.53 -14.29
N LEU A 33 21.81 11.40 -13.73
CA LEU A 33 20.74 10.58 -14.32
C LEU A 33 19.35 11.24 -14.19
N LEU A 34 19.17 12.18 -13.27
CA LEU A 34 17.89 12.86 -13.01
C LEU A 34 18.04 14.35 -13.27
N VAL A 35 17.35 14.90 -14.26
CA VAL A 35 17.57 16.29 -14.73
C VAL A 35 16.37 17.20 -14.48
N THR A 36 16.62 18.50 -14.33
CA THR A 36 15.56 19.51 -14.10
C THR A 36 14.81 19.89 -15.38
N GLY A 37 13.53 20.25 -15.23
CA GLY A 37 12.76 20.84 -16.33
C GLY A 37 13.34 22.16 -16.85
N GLU A 38 13.96 22.96 -15.99
CA GLU A 38 14.62 24.21 -16.39
C GLU A 38 15.80 23.97 -17.34
N SER A 39 16.71 23.06 -16.98
CA SER A 39 17.88 22.77 -17.83
C SER A 39 17.51 22.09 -19.14
N LEU A 40 16.46 21.26 -19.14
CA LEU A 40 15.90 20.69 -20.36
C LEU A 40 15.31 21.80 -21.25
N GLN A 41 14.54 22.74 -20.70
CA GLN A 41 13.96 23.86 -21.45
C GLN A 41 15.03 24.75 -22.08
N GLN A 42 16.11 25.04 -21.35
CA GLN A 42 17.26 25.80 -21.86
C GLN A 42 18.04 25.04 -22.95
N SER A 43 17.93 23.71 -22.98
CA SER A 43 18.60 22.84 -23.95
C SER A 43 17.73 22.47 -25.15
N LEU A 44 16.52 23.02 -25.30
CA LEU A 44 15.68 22.75 -26.48
C LEU A 44 16.37 23.23 -27.77
N GLY A 45 16.31 22.43 -28.82
CA GLY A 45 16.95 22.73 -30.12
C GLY A 45 18.46 22.46 -30.20
N THR A 46 19.07 21.97 -29.11
CA THR A 46 20.47 21.52 -29.08
C THR A 46 20.62 20.09 -29.60
N ASN A 47 21.85 19.56 -29.58
CA ASN A 47 22.13 18.17 -29.94
C ASN A 47 21.65 17.15 -28.87
N LEU A 48 20.34 17.01 -28.70
CA LEU A 48 19.66 16.19 -27.70
C LEU A 48 18.51 15.39 -28.32
N VAL A 49 18.23 14.19 -27.81
CA VAL A 49 16.98 13.46 -28.10
C VAL A 49 16.07 13.52 -26.88
N ILE A 50 14.82 13.91 -27.07
CA ILE A 50 13.81 13.89 -26.02
C ILE A 50 12.80 12.80 -26.36
N ILE A 51 12.56 11.88 -25.45
CA ILE A 51 11.64 10.76 -25.62
C ILE A 51 10.44 10.96 -24.70
N ASP A 52 9.27 11.14 -25.31
CA ASP A 52 7.98 11.04 -24.65
C ASP A 52 7.54 9.58 -24.64
N ALA A 53 7.54 8.95 -23.46
CA ALA A 53 7.18 7.55 -23.28
C ALA A 53 5.68 7.32 -23.00
N ARG A 54 4.85 8.37 -23.10
CA ARG A 54 3.39 8.32 -22.90
C ARG A 54 2.67 7.76 -24.11
N SER A 55 1.36 7.56 -23.98
CA SER A 55 0.52 7.14 -25.09
C SER A 55 0.58 8.12 -26.26
N ALA A 56 0.39 7.63 -27.48
CA ALA A 56 0.35 8.46 -28.69
C ALA A 56 -0.75 9.54 -28.60
N ALA A 57 -1.86 9.25 -27.92
CA ALA A 57 -2.93 10.20 -27.65
C ALA A 57 -2.48 11.32 -26.70
N ALA A 58 -1.80 10.99 -25.60
CA ALA A 58 -1.26 11.99 -24.67
C ALA A 58 -0.18 12.86 -25.33
N TYR A 59 0.70 12.27 -26.13
CA TYR A 59 1.69 12.98 -26.93
C TYR A 59 1.04 13.96 -27.93
N ALA A 60 0.02 13.52 -28.65
CA ALA A 60 -0.68 14.35 -29.63
C ALA A 60 -1.48 15.49 -28.97
N ALA A 61 -1.99 15.28 -27.76
CA ALA A 61 -2.65 16.33 -26.98
C ALA A 61 -1.68 17.46 -26.56
N GLY A 62 -0.39 17.15 -26.44
CA GLY A 62 0.69 18.10 -26.18
C GLY A 62 1.91 17.40 -25.60
N HIS A 63 3.10 17.82 -26.02
CA HIS A 63 4.39 17.25 -25.61
C HIS A 63 5.48 18.31 -25.48
N ILE A 64 6.63 17.95 -24.89
CA ILE A 64 7.80 18.82 -24.78
C ILE A 64 8.34 19.10 -26.20
N PRO A 65 8.61 20.35 -26.59
CA PRO A 65 9.07 20.68 -27.94
C PRO A 65 10.30 19.86 -28.36
N GLY A 66 10.27 19.34 -29.58
CA GLY A 66 11.32 18.46 -30.12
C GLY A 66 11.29 17.01 -29.64
N ALA A 67 10.36 16.61 -28.76
CA ALA A 67 10.24 15.24 -28.32
C ALA A 67 9.62 14.31 -29.38
N ILE A 68 10.17 13.12 -29.53
CA ILE A 68 9.56 12.01 -30.28
C ILE A 68 8.74 11.12 -29.35
N ASN A 69 7.70 10.46 -29.86
CA ASN A 69 6.93 9.49 -29.08
C ASN A 69 7.48 8.07 -29.24
N LEU A 70 7.93 7.46 -28.14
CA LEU A 70 8.34 6.05 -28.11
C LEU A 70 7.81 5.36 -26.85
N GLN A 71 6.78 4.55 -27.02
CA GLN A 71 6.19 3.78 -25.94
C GLN A 71 6.93 2.47 -25.70
N HIS A 72 7.06 2.07 -24.44
CA HIS A 72 7.65 0.78 -24.05
C HIS A 72 6.97 -0.42 -24.74
N SER A 73 5.68 -0.29 -25.07
CA SER A 73 4.86 -1.33 -25.69
C SER A 73 5.37 -1.78 -27.07
N ALA A 74 6.15 -0.95 -27.77
CA ALA A 74 6.78 -1.33 -29.03
C ALA A 74 7.89 -2.39 -28.88
N PHE A 75 8.52 -2.47 -27.70
CA PHE A 75 9.80 -3.15 -27.49
C PHE A 75 9.70 -4.47 -26.72
N TRP A 76 8.50 -4.94 -26.38
CA TRP A 76 8.33 -6.12 -25.52
C TRP A 76 7.37 -7.17 -26.08
N THR A 77 7.44 -8.36 -25.50
CA THR A 77 6.55 -9.50 -25.72
C THR A 77 6.02 -9.97 -24.37
N LYS A 78 4.70 -10.17 -24.27
CA LYS A 78 4.04 -10.68 -23.06
C LYS A 78 4.71 -11.98 -22.59
N GLY A 79 5.05 -12.04 -21.30
CA GLY A 79 5.66 -13.22 -20.66
C GLY A 79 7.13 -13.46 -20.98
N SER A 80 7.73 -12.73 -21.93
CA SER A 80 9.16 -12.91 -22.28
C SER A 80 10.01 -11.65 -22.10
N GLY A 81 9.37 -10.51 -21.82
CA GLY A 81 10.08 -9.25 -21.60
C GLY A 81 10.48 -8.57 -22.91
N LEU A 82 11.65 -7.94 -22.93
CA LEU A 82 12.21 -7.19 -24.06
C LEU A 82 12.36 -8.11 -25.29
N LYS A 83 12.02 -7.60 -26.47
CA LYS A 83 12.27 -8.26 -27.76
C LYS A 83 13.77 -8.46 -27.98
N ASP A 84 14.11 -9.32 -28.95
CA ASP A 84 15.49 -9.53 -29.37
C ASP A 84 16.21 -8.21 -29.67
N SER A 85 17.46 -8.10 -29.22
CA SER A 85 18.25 -6.87 -29.32
C SER A 85 18.36 -6.35 -30.76
N SER A 86 18.36 -7.23 -31.77
CA SER A 86 18.39 -6.85 -33.19
C SER A 86 17.10 -6.16 -33.64
N VAL A 87 15.95 -6.65 -33.17
CA VAL A 87 14.63 -6.08 -33.46
C VAL A 87 14.51 -4.72 -32.77
N VAL A 88 14.89 -4.62 -31.50
CA VAL A 88 14.86 -3.36 -30.74
C VAL A 88 15.80 -2.33 -31.37
N ALA A 89 17.00 -2.73 -31.78
CA ALA A 89 17.94 -1.88 -32.48
C ALA A 89 17.36 -1.30 -33.79
N GLY A 90 16.67 -2.13 -34.59
CA GLY A 90 15.98 -1.66 -35.79
C GLY A 90 14.91 -0.61 -35.51
N LEU A 91 14.11 -0.80 -34.44
CA LEU A 91 13.08 0.16 -34.03
C LEU A 91 13.68 1.49 -33.52
N LEU A 92 14.73 1.43 -32.70
CA LEU A 92 15.41 2.63 -32.20
C LEU A 92 16.11 3.40 -33.33
N GLY A 93 16.79 2.70 -34.25
CA GLY A 93 17.42 3.30 -35.42
C GLY A 93 16.41 3.98 -36.34
N ALA A 94 15.26 3.35 -36.61
CA ALA A 94 14.18 3.95 -37.39
C ALA A 94 13.60 5.22 -36.73
N ALA A 95 13.63 5.30 -35.39
CA ALA A 95 13.24 6.49 -34.64
C ALA A 95 14.33 7.57 -34.56
N GLY A 96 15.48 7.37 -35.21
CA GLY A 96 16.60 8.30 -35.23
C GLY A 96 17.47 8.30 -33.97
N ILE A 97 17.41 7.21 -33.19
CA ILE A 97 18.23 7.03 -31.99
C ILE A 97 19.48 6.25 -32.35
N SER A 98 20.64 6.76 -31.92
CA SER A 98 21.90 6.03 -31.84
C SER A 98 22.39 5.97 -30.39
N ARG A 99 23.32 5.05 -30.11
CA ARG A 99 23.78 4.74 -28.74
C ARG A 99 24.56 5.88 -28.07
N ASP A 100 25.20 6.72 -28.86
CA ASP A 100 26.05 7.85 -28.48
C ASP A 100 25.26 9.17 -28.29
N ARG A 101 23.93 9.15 -28.48
CA ARG A 101 23.08 10.31 -28.25
C ARG A 101 22.98 10.60 -26.75
N LYS A 102 22.92 11.89 -26.42
CA LYS A 102 22.33 12.36 -25.17
C LYS A 102 20.81 12.24 -25.25
N ILE A 103 20.19 11.56 -24.29
CA ILE A 103 18.77 11.20 -24.31
C ILE A 103 18.10 11.60 -23.01
N VAL A 104 16.99 12.35 -23.06
CA VAL A 104 16.14 12.63 -21.90
C VAL A 104 14.78 11.96 -22.11
N VAL A 105 14.38 11.11 -21.17
CA VAL A 105 13.11 10.37 -21.21
C VAL A 105 12.15 10.95 -20.18
N TYR A 106 10.86 11.04 -20.52
CA TYR A 106 9.81 11.41 -19.58
C TYR A 106 8.49 10.66 -19.84
N ASP A 107 7.64 10.63 -18.82
CA ASP A 107 6.26 10.15 -18.88
C ASP A 107 5.34 10.98 -17.95
N ASP A 108 4.13 10.50 -17.67
CA ASP A 108 3.20 11.10 -16.70
C ASP A 108 3.39 10.56 -15.25
N THR A 109 4.60 10.17 -14.85
CA THR A 109 4.95 9.74 -13.48
C THR A 109 3.96 8.72 -12.91
N THR A 110 3.20 9.07 -11.86
CA THR A 110 2.21 8.20 -11.19
C THR A 110 0.93 7.98 -12.00
N ALA A 111 0.63 8.79 -13.01
CA ALA A 111 -0.47 8.52 -13.94
C ALA A 111 -0.09 7.51 -15.04
N SER A 112 1.21 7.20 -15.15
CA SER A 112 1.74 6.10 -15.95
C SER A 112 2.18 4.94 -15.05
N TRP A 113 2.66 3.84 -15.64
CA TRP A 113 3.23 2.71 -14.92
C TRP A 113 4.78 2.76 -14.84
N GLY A 114 5.39 3.93 -15.02
CA GLY A 114 6.84 4.10 -15.03
C GLY A 114 7.48 3.80 -16.39
N SER A 115 6.80 4.16 -17.48
CA SER A 115 7.28 3.96 -18.86
C SER A 115 8.64 4.61 -19.10
N ALA A 116 8.90 5.78 -18.50
CA ALA A 116 10.19 6.46 -18.62
C ALA A 116 11.32 5.60 -18.03
N GLY A 117 11.08 4.98 -16.87
CA GLY A 117 12.02 4.05 -16.24
C GLY A 117 12.27 2.80 -17.10
N ARG A 118 11.21 2.23 -17.69
CA ARG A 118 11.34 1.08 -18.61
C ARG A 118 12.19 1.41 -19.85
N VAL A 119 11.97 2.57 -20.46
CA VAL A 119 12.75 3.01 -21.63
C VAL A 119 14.19 3.34 -21.23
N PHE A 120 14.40 4.03 -20.10
CA PHE A 120 15.74 4.28 -19.55
C PHE A 120 16.52 2.98 -19.34
N TRP A 121 15.93 2.01 -18.64
CA TRP A 121 16.55 0.70 -18.41
C TRP A 121 16.91 0.00 -19.73
N MET A 122 16.01 0.02 -20.72
CA MET A 122 16.27 -0.59 -22.02
C MET A 122 17.46 0.09 -22.73
N LEU A 123 17.56 1.41 -22.65
CA LEU A 123 18.67 2.17 -23.24
C LEU A 123 20.00 1.80 -22.57
N GLU A 124 20.06 1.74 -21.23
CA GLU A 124 21.27 1.30 -20.51
C GLU A 124 21.61 -0.17 -20.80
N TYR A 125 20.61 -1.06 -20.85
CA TYR A 125 20.79 -2.46 -21.23
C TYR A 125 21.40 -2.61 -22.63
N LEU A 126 21.04 -1.73 -23.56
CA LEU A 126 21.60 -1.72 -24.92
C LEU A 126 22.90 -0.91 -25.05
N GLY A 127 23.41 -0.37 -23.95
CA GLY A 127 24.73 0.28 -23.86
C GLY A 127 24.75 1.77 -24.15
N CYS A 128 23.60 2.46 -24.09
CA CYS A 128 23.55 3.92 -24.07
C CYS A 128 24.14 4.44 -22.76
N GLN A 129 25.02 5.44 -22.82
CA GLN A 129 25.77 5.93 -21.65
C GLN A 129 25.30 7.30 -21.15
N ASP A 130 24.58 8.07 -21.97
CA ASP A 130 24.15 9.45 -21.68
C ASP A 130 22.62 9.55 -21.73
N ALA A 131 21.96 8.72 -20.92
CA ALA A 131 20.51 8.70 -20.76
C ALA A 131 20.11 9.33 -19.42
N HIS A 132 19.00 10.06 -19.41
CA HIS A 132 18.49 10.78 -18.25
C HIS A 132 16.97 10.65 -18.16
N ILE A 133 16.43 10.81 -16.95
CA ILE A 133 14.99 10.99 -16.72
C ILE A 133 14.70 12.44 -16.30
N LEU A 134 13.64 13.02 -16.86
CA LEU A 134 13.15 14.33 -16.45
C LEU A 134 12.44 14.25 -15.09
N ASN A 135 12.95 15.00 -14.09
CA ASN A 135 12.34 15.01 -12.77
C ASN A 135 10.94 15.65 -12.78
N GLY A 136 9.93 14.91 -12.35
CA GLY A 136 8.53 15.35 -12.38
C GLY A 136 7.81 15.10 -13.71
N GLY A 137 8.51 14.61 -14.72
CA GLY A 137 7.95 14.23 -16.02
C GLY A 137 7.08 15.31 -16.67
N TRP A 138 6.06 14.87 -17.42
CA TRP A 138 5.08 15.75 -18.04
C TRP A 138 4.21 16.49 -17.02
N ASN A 139 3.85 15.84 -15.90
CA ASN A 139 2.96 16.44 -14.90
C ASN A 139 3.53 17.76 -14.38
N ARG A 140 4.82 17.76 -14.00
CA ARG A 140 5.50 18.97 -13.52
C ARG A 140 5.76 19.96 -14.63
N TRP A 141 6.17 19.49 -15.82
CA TRP A 141 6.36 20.37 -16.99
C TRP A 141 5.10 21.18 -17.32
N SER A 142 3.95 20.50 -17.34
CA SER A 142 2.65 21.12 -17.59
C SER A 142 2.21 22.02 -16.44
N ALA A 143 2.39 21.60 -15.18
CA ALA A 143 2.01 22.41 -14.01
C ALA A 143 2.82 23.71 -13.90
N GLU A 144 4.06 23.72 -14.40
CA GLU A 144 4.93 24.90 -14.44
C GLU A 144 4.68 25.79 -15.68
N ASN A 145 3.66 25.49 -16.49
CA ASN A 145 3.30 26.24 -17.71
C ASN A 145 4.47 26.41 -18.70
N ARG A 146 5.33 25.38 -18.82
CA ARG A 146 6.45 25.39 -19.76
C ARG A 146 5.97 25.21 -21.20
N SER A 147 6.84 25.51 -22.16
CA SER A 147 6.53 25.44 -23.59
C SER A 147 6.05 24.06 -24.02
N VAL A 148 5.02 24.01 -24.88
CA VAL A 148 4.40 22.76 -25.38
C VAL A 148 4.33 22.80 -26.91
N GLN A 149 4.49 21.63 -27.53
CA GLN A 149 4.29 21.38 -28.95
C GLN A 149 3.19 20.33 -29.15
N THR A 150 2.44 20.40 -30.25
CA THR A 150 1.41 19.42 -30.63
C THR A 150 1.68 18.75 -31.98
N THR A 151 2.46 19.41 -32.85
CA THR A 151 2.91 18.82 -34.13
C THR A 151 3.91 17.71 -33.86
N ALA A 152 3.63 16.51 -34.38
CA ALA A 152 4.52 15.36 -34.24
C ALA A 152 5.94 15.63 -34.77
N VAL A 153 6.93 15.16 -34.03
CA VAL A 153 8.36 15.26 -34.38
C VAL A 153 8.83 13.91 -34.90
N THR A 154 9.60 13.93 -35.99
CA THR A 154 10.31 12.77 -36.52
C THR A 154 11.78 13.12 -36.67
N LEU A 155 12.67 12.20 -36.29
CA LEU A 155 14.11 12.36 -36.48
C LEU A 155 14.54 11.60 -37.75
N PRO A 156 15.60 12.05 -38.44
CA PRO A 156 16.22 11.24 -39.48
C PRO A 156 16.65 9.88 -38.91
N ALA A 157 16.40 8.81 -39.65
CA ALA A 157 16.81 7.47 -39.24
C ALA A 157 18.32 7.40 -38.99
N ALA A 158 18.70 6.63 -37.97
CA ALA A 158 20.07 6.40 -37.55
C ALA A 158 20.38 4.91 -37.50
N THR A 159 21.66 4.56 -37.40
CA THR A 159 22.06 3.18 -37.09
C THR A 159 22.19 3.04 -35.57
N PHE A 160 21.46 2.09 -35.00
CA PHE A 160 21.61 1.71 -33.60
C PHE A 160 22.39 0.39 -33.52
N THR A 161 23.61 0.44 -32.97
CA THR A 161 24.43 -0.76 -32.74
C THR A 161 24.44 -1.08 -31.24
N PRO A 162 23.73 -2.11 -30.78
CA PRO A 162 23.63 -2.42 -29.36
C PRO A 162 24.98 -2.92 -28.80
N GLN A 163 25.30 -2.49 -27.57
CA GLN A 163 26.34 -3.09 -26.74
C GLN A 163 25.68 -3.57 -25.45
N VAL A 164 25.27 -4.84 -25.43
CA VAL A 164 24.44 -5.38 -24.35
C VAL A 164 25.19 -5.36 -23.01
N ASN A 165 24.63 -4.64 -22.04
CA ASN A 165 24.99 -4.72 -20.63
C ASN A 165 24.11 -5.78 -19.95
N ALA A 166 24.57 -7.03 -19.97
CA ALA A 166 23.81 -8.15 -19.42
C ALA A 166 23.48 -7.99 -17.93
N ALA A 167 24.32 -7.29 -17.15
CA ALA A 167 24.10 -7.09 -15.71
C ALA A 167 22.88 -6.22 -15.39
N ALA A 168 22.39 -5.40 -16.33
CA ALA A 168 21.19 -4.59 -16.13
C ALA A 168 19.90 -5.42 -16.16
N LYS A 169 19.93 -6.65 -16.68
CA LYS A 169 18.75 -7.53 -16.82
C LYS A 169 18.91 -8.79 -15.98
N SER A 170 17.87 -9.18 -15.26
CA SER A 170 17.75 -10.49 -14.62
C SER A 170 16.65 -11.30 -15.28
N ASP A 171 16.70 -12.62 -15.10
CA ASP A 171 15.64 -13.56 -15.46
C ASP A 171 15.19 -14.37 -14.24
N SER A 172 14.17 -15.21 -14.43
CA SER A 172 13.61 -16.04 -13.37
C SER A 172 14.57 -17.12 -12.88
N ALA A 173 15.42 -17.68 -13.75
CA ALA A 173 16.39 -18.70 -13.36
C ALA A 173 17.43 -18.12 -12.39
N HIS A 174 17.98 -16.94 -12.70
CA HIS A 174 18.91 -16.24 -11.83
C HIS A 174 18.29 -15.95 -10.46
N ILE A 175 17.09 -15.36 -10.42
CA ILE A 175 16.38 -15.07 -9.16
C ILE A 175 16.14 -16.35 -8.36
N ALA A 176 15.67 -17.42 -9.00
CA ALA A 176 15.39 -18.69 -8.34
C ALA A 176 16.64 -19.29 -7.69
N THR A 177 17.81 -19.17 -8.33
CA THR A 177 19.08 -19.69 -7.78
C THR A 177 19.61 -18.86 -6.60
N ARG A 178 19.22 -17.60 -6.48
CA ARG A 178 19.75 -16.64 -5.49
C ARG A 178 18.78 -16.30 -4.36
N LEU A 179 17.53 -16.78 -4.43
CA LEU A 179 16.37 -16.37 -3.61
C LEU A 179 16.59 -16.33 -2.08
N PHE A 180 17.56 -17.11 -1.58
CA PHE A 180 17.86 -17.22 -0.16
C PHE A 180 19.29 -16.78 0.22
N ASP A 181 20.03 -16.23 -0.74
CA ASP A 181 21.37 -15.71 -0.48
C ASP A 181 21.29 -14.41 0.31
N ARG A 182 22.16 -14.28 1.32
CA ARG A 182 22.18 -13.11 2.20
C ARG A 182 22.57 -11.81 1.48
N ASP A 183 23.26 -11.92 0.34
CA ASP A 183 23.74 -10.82 -0.48
C ASP A 183 22.82 -10.52 -1.69
N PHE A 184 21.62 -11.11 -1.74
CA PHE A 184 20.64 -10.89 -2.79
C PHE A 184 19.32 -10.37 -2.21
N ALA A 185 18.66 -9.46 -2.92
CA ALA A 185 17.36 -8.93 -2.56
C ALA A 185 16.48 -8.70 -3.79
N VAL A 186 15.18 -8.89 -3.61
CA VAL A 186 14.17 -8.72 -4.67
C VAL A 186 13.18 -7.65 -4.24
N ILE A 187 12.90 -6.67 -5.12
CA ILE A 187 11.89 -5.63 -4.89
C ILE A 187 10.68 -5.93 -5.77
N ASP A 188 9.51 -6.04 -5.16
CA ASP A 188 8.22 -6.06 -5.84
C ASP A 188 7.62 -4.64 -5.85
N THR A 189 7.56 -4.03 -7.03
CA THR A 189 7.08 -2.65 -7.21
C THR A 189 5.57 -2.54 -7.48
N ARG A 190 4.85 -3.66 -7.37
CA ARG A 190 3.41 -3.73 -7.55
C ARG A 190 2.65 -3.16 -6.35
N THR A 191 1.35 -2.99 -6.50
CA THR A 191 0.50 -2.55 -5.39
C THR A 191 0.35 -3.64 -4.35
N ASP A 192 -0.10 -3.27 -3.15
CA ASP A 192 -0.32 -4.20 -2.05
C ASP A 192 -1.25 -5.34 -2.43
N GLU A 193 -2.27 -5.08 -3.24
CA GLU A 193 -3.25 -6.08 -3.66
C GLU A 193 -2.59 -7.18 -4.49
N GLU A 194 -1.75 -6.78 -5.45
CA GLU A 194 -1.00 -7.69 -6.30
C GLU A 194 -0.01 -8.52 -5.47
N TYR A 195 0.62 -7.89 -4.47
CA TYR A 195 1.54 -8.56 -3.54
C TYR A 195 0.79 -9.52 -2.61
N LEU A 196 -0.35 -9.11 -2.04
CA LEU A 196 -1.18 -9.88 -1.12
C LEU A 196 -1.67 -11.19 -1.74
N GLY A 197 -2.01 -11.19 -3.02
CA GLY A 197 -2.50 -12.38 -3.71
C GLY A 197 -3.43 -12.16 -4.89
N TRP A 198 -3.87 -10.93 -5.16
CA TRP A 198 -4.84 -10.65 -6.22
C TRP A 198 -4.21 -10.73 -7.61
N GLN A 199 -4.93 -11.33 -8.56
CA GLN A 199 -4.55 -11.41 -9.98
C GLN A 199 -5.26 -10.29 -10.73
N LEU A 200 -4.57 -9.17 -10.95
CA LEU A 200 -5.18 -7.96 -11.51
C LEU A 200 -4.95 -7.79 -13.01
N TYR A 201 -3.94 -8.44 -13.57
CA TYR A 201 -3.49 -8.22 -14.94
C TYR A 201 -3.32 -9.52 -15.73
N GLY A 202 -4.05 -10.56 -15.35
CA GLY A 202 -4.09 -11.85 -16.05
C GLY A 202 -2.86 -12.73 -15.82
N GLU A 203 -2.19 -12.56 -14.68
CA GLU A 203 -1.23 -13.52 -14.14
C GLU A 203 -1.90 -14.88 -13.96
N THR A 204 -1.19 -15.99 -14.18
CA THR A 204 -1.73 -17.36 -13.98
C THR A 204 -1.81 -17.77 -12.51
N ARG A 205 -0.97 -17.17 -11.65
CA ARG A 205 -0.97 -17.33 -10.19
C ARG A 205 -0.80 -15.96 -9.53
N GLY A 206 -1.55 -15.70 -8.46
CA GLY A 206 -1.45 -14.48 -7.66
C GLY A 206 -0.42 -14.60 -6.53
N GLY A 207 -0.04 -13.45 -5.96
CA GLY A 207 0.99 -13.36 -4.93
C GLY A 207 2.31 -12.84 -5.49
N HIS A 208 3.40 -13.05 -4.77
CA HIS A 208 4.73 -12.52 -5.05
C HIS A 208 5.82 -13.60 -5.03
N ILE A 209 7.02 -13.22 -5.51
CA ILE A 209 8.23 -14.04 -5.41
C ILE A 209 8.63 -14.14 -3.94
N PRO A 210 8.99 -15.33 -3.41
CA PRO A 210 9.31 -15.46 -1.99
C PRO A 210 10.40 -14.50 -1.53
N LYS A 211 10.29 -13.98 -0.30
CA LYS A 211 11.23 -12.97 0.25
C LYS A 211 11.31 -11.63 -0.49
N ALA A 212 10.54 -11.42 -1.56
CA ALA A 212 10.47 -10.12 -2.19
C ALA A 212 9.90 -9.08 -1.22
N VAL A 213 10.51 -7.91 -1.20
CA VAL A 213 10.06 -6.76 -0.42
C VAL A 213 9.11 -5.94 -1.27
N ASN A 214 7.92 -5.62 -0.76
CA ASN A 214 6.99 -4.76 -1.47
C ASN A 214 7.36 -3.28 -1.28
N ILE A 215 7.60 -2.58 -2.38
CA ILE A 215 7.80 -1.12 -2.41
C ILE A 215 7.01 -0.58 -3.61
N PRO A 216 5.72 -0.24 -3.44
CA PRO A 216 4.87 0.20 -4.53
C PRO A 216 5.47 1.36 -5.32
N TYR A 217 5.38 1.30 -6.64
CA TYR A 217 5.92 2.33 -7.55
C TYR A 217 5.49 3.76 -7.20
N GLY A 218 4.26 3.94 -6.73
CA GLY A 218 3.72 5.24 -6.36
C GLY A 218 4.47 5.92 -5.21
N TRP A 219 5.17 5.14 -4.36
CA TRP A 219 5.89 5.66 -3.20
C TRP A 219 7.22 6.33 -3.55
N PHE A 220 7.69 6.22 -4.79
CA PHE A 220 8.95 6.84 -5.21
C PHE A 220 8.84 8.34 -5.52
N TYR A 221 7.67 8.93 -5.33
CA TYR A 221 7.38 10.31 -5.72
C TYR A 221 6.93 11.19 -4.55
N ASN A 222 7.31 12.46 -4.61
CA ASN A 222 6.70 13.52 -3.82
C ASN A 222 5.29 13.83 -4.35
N SER A 223 4.52 14.60 -3.57
CA SER A 223 3.18 15.06 -3.97
C SER A 223 3.19 15.90 -5.26
N ASP A 224 4.28 16.63 -5.53
CA ASP A 224 4.51 17.42 -6.75
C ASP A 224 5.00 16.59 -7.96
N LYS A 225 4.97 15.26 -7.83
CA LYS A 225 5.39 14.26 -8.83
C LYS A 225 6.88 14.16 -9.11
N THR A 226 7.73 14.91 -8.40
CA THR A 226 9.18 14.66 -8.46
C THR A 226 9.59 13.39 -7.75
N THR A 227 10.75 12.86 -8.10
CA THR A 227 11.38 11.75 -7.38
C THR A 227 11.67 12.16 -5.94
N LEU A 228 11.42 11.27 -4.98
CA LEU A 228 11.84 11.45 -3.58
C LEU A 228 13.34 11.81 -3.48
N GLY A 229 13.72 12.62 -2.49
CA GLY A 229 15.11 12.96 -2.24
C GLY A 229 15.96 11.78 -1.72
N TYR A 230 17.28 11.92 -1.76
CA TYR A 230 18.24 10.84 -1.42
C TYR A 230 17.99 10.26 -0.02
N SER A 231 17.83 11.11 0.99
CA SER A 231 17.60 10.67 2.38
C SER A 231 16.32 9.85 2.55
N ALA A 232 15.22 10.28 1.89
CA ALA A 232 13.94 9.59 1.93
C ALA A 232 14.00 8.23 1.22
N LEU A 233 14.61 8.17 0.03
CA LEU A 233 14.83 6.92 -0.70
C LEU A 233 15.75 5.96 0.07
N LYS A 234 16.84 6.47 0.65
CA LYS A 234 17.74 5.67 1.49
C LYS A 234 16.98 5.04 2.65
N SER A 235 16.19 5.84 3.37
CA SER A 235 15.38 5.35 4.50
C SER A 235 14.34 4.32 4.06
N LEU A 236 13.66 4.56 2.95
CA LEU A 236 12.66 3.64 2.38
C LEU A 236 13.28 2.27 2.01
N LEU A 237 14.42 2.28 1.32
CA LEU A 237 15.11 1.08 0.86
C LEU A 237 15.77 0.32 2.02
N GLU A 238 16.59 1.00 2.82
CA GLU A 238 17.41 0.34 3.85
C GLU A 238 16.58 -0.18 5.03
N SER A 239 15.47 0.49 5.38
CA SER A 239 14.55 -0.01 6.43
C SER A 239 13.91 -1.35 6.08
N ARG A 240 13.95 -1.74 4.79
CA ARG A 240 13.47 -3.03 4.28
C ARG A 240 14.61 -3.94 3.82
N GLY A 241 15.84 -3.64 4.22
CA GLY A 241 17.01 -4.45 3.93
C GLY A 241 17.52 -4.36 2.49
N ILE A 242 17.03 -3.42 1.69
CA ILE A 242 17.59 -3.10 0.37
C ILE A 242 18.77 -2.15 0.59
N THR A 243 19.98 -2.65 0.34
CA THR A 243 21.24 -1.99 0.73
C THR A 243 22.27 -2.11 -0.39
N PRO A 244 23.17 -1.11 -0.60
CA PRO A 244 24.08 -1.09 -1.75
C PRO A 244 25.13 -2.20 -1.81
N ASP A 245 25.38 -2.92 -0.71
CA ASP A 245 26.28 -4.08 -0.67
C ASP A 245 25.65 -5.35 -1.27
N LYS A 246 24.33 -5.37 -1.44
CA LYS A 246 23.60 -6.49 -2.04
C LYS A 246 23.46 -6.32 -3.55
N GLU A 247 23.23 -7.46 -4.19
CA GLU A 247 22.61 -7.48 -5.51
C GLU A 247 21.10 -7.32 -5.38
N VAL A 248 20.54 -6.40 -6.17
CA VAL A 248 19.13 -6.01 -6.06
C VAL A 248 18.44 -6.15 -7.41
N THR A 249 17.45 -7.01 -7.47
CA THR A 249 16.61 -7.19 -8.67
C THR A 249 15.21 -6.64 -8.41
N ALA A 250 14.76 -5.71 -9.25
CA ALA A 250 13.39 -5.21 -9.18
C ALA A 250 12.48 -5.93 -10.19
N HIS A 251 11.23 -6.20 -9.81
CA HIS A 251 10.20 -6.71 -10.70
C HIS A 251 8.85 -6.03 -10.47
N CYS A 252 7.94 -6.24 -11.41
CA CYS A 252 6.52 -5.93 -11.25
C CYS A 252 5.66 -7.01 -11.91
N THR A 253 4.61 -6.62 -12.63
CA THR A 253 3.80 -7.49 -13.48
C THR A 253 4.52 -7.84 -14.78
N ALA A 254 5.07 -6.83 -15.45
CA ALA A 254 5.61 -6.90 -16.82
C ALA A 254 6.90 -6.08 -17.01
N GLY A 255 7.63 -5.83 -15.92
CA GLY A 255 8.91 -5.14 -15.94
C GLY A 255 8.88 -3.64 -16.21
N ILE A 256 7.71 -2.99 -16.18
CA ILE A 256 7.52 -1.57 -16.47
C ILE A 256 7.86 -0.72 -15.24
N ARG A 257 7.06 -0.84 -14.17
CA ARG A 257 7.27 -0.18 -12.86
C ARG A 257 8.67 -0.43 -12.29
N SER A 258 9.16 -1.66 -12.40
CA SER A 258 10.50 -2.04 -11.95
C SER A 258 11.64 -1.47 -12.79
N GLY A 259 11.38 -1.07 -14.04
CA GLY A 259 12.34 -0.28 -14.81
C GLY A 259 12.64 1.07 -14.15
N TYR A 260 11.63 1.68 -13.52
CA TYR A 260 11.85 2.89 -12.72
C TYR A 260 12.59 2.60 -11.41
N ALA A 261 12.29 1.51 -10.74
CA ALA A 261 13.07 1.09 -9.56
C ALA A 261 14.54 0.81 -9.91
N TYR A 262 14.83 0.17 -11.05
CA TYR A 262 16.20 0.04 -11.57
C TYR A 262 16.87 1.41 -11.74
N PHE A 263 16.18 2.38 -12.37
CA PHE A 263 16.68 3.75 -12.49
C PHE A 263 17.00 4.36 -11.12
N LEU A 264 16.13 4.20 -10.12
CA LEU A 264 16.37 4.73 -8.78
C LEU A 264 17.56 4.06 -8.09
N LEU A 265 17.71 2.74 -8.21
CA LEU A 265 18.87 2.03 -7.68
C LEU A 265 20.16 2.57 -8.31
N ARG A 266 20.17 2.79 -9.63
CA ARG A 266 21.28 3.44 -10.34
C ARG A 266 21.52 4.85 -9.83
N LEU A 267 20.50 5.69 -9.73
CA LEU A 267 20.59 7.06 -9.21
C LEU A 267 21.19 7.09 -7.79
N MET A 268 20.78 6.15 -6.94
CA MET A 268 21.24 5.95 -5.56
C MET A 268 22.64 5.31 -5.45
N GLY A 269 23.28 4.96 -6.57
CA GLY A 269 24.64 4.42 -6.59
C GLY A 269 24.77 2.91 -6.41
N TYR A 270 23.67 2.14 -6.50
CA TYR A 270 23.74 0.68 -6.49
C TYR A 270 24.43 0.19 -7.76
N THR A 271 25.50 -0.58 -7.60
CA THR A 271 26.32 -1.07 -8.71
C THR A 271 25.91 -2.47 -9.19
N ARG A 272 25.24 -3.25 -8.32
CA ARG A 272 24.69 -4.58 -8.60
C ARG A 272 23.16 -4.52 -8.63
N CYS A 273 22.58 -3.81 -9.58
CA CYS A 273 21.13 -3.72 -9.72
C CYS A 273 20.65 -4.15 -11.11
N SER A 274 19.47 -4.76 -11.18
CA SER A 274 18.89 -5.22 -12.43
C SER A 274 17.36 -5.08 -12.45
N ASN A 275 16.78 -5.07 -13.64
CA ASN A 275 15.34 -5.21 -13.86
C ASN A 275 15.04 -6.63 -14.33
N TYR A 276 14.12 -7.31 -13.66
CA TYR A 276 13.52 -8.54 -14.16
C TYR A 276 12.33 -8.19 -15.06
N ASP A 277 12.63 -8.11 -16.35
CA ASP A 277 11.81 -7.42 -17.33
C ASP A 277 10.60 -8.23 -17.81
N ALA A 278 10.63 -9.55 -17.68
CA ALA A 278 9.52 -10.47 -17.90
C ALA A 278 8.61 -10.62 -16.66
N SER A 279 9.18 -10.41 -15.46
CA SER A 279 8.45 -10.13 -14.23
C SER A 279 7.46 -11.25 -13.80
N ILE A 280 6.42 -10.92 -13.03
CA ILE A 280 5.47 -11.92 -12.49
C ILE A 280 4.76 -12.70 -13.59
N TRP A 281 4.53 -12.15 -14.78
CA TRP A 281 3.98 -12.96 -15.88
C TRP A 281 4.85 -14.18 -16.22
N ASP A 282 6.18 -14.04 -16.30
CA ASP A 282 7.07 -15.19 -16.50
C ASP A 282 7.16 -16.08 -15.25
N TRP A 283 7.31 -15.49 -14.07
CA TRP A 283 7.46 -16.25 -12.83
C TRP A 283 6.22 -17.08 -12.48
N ALA A 284 5.04 -16.48 -12.62
CA ALA A 284 3.77 -17.12 -12.32
C ALA A 284 3.45 -18.24 -13.31
N ASP A 285 3.82 -18.12 -14.58
CA ASP A 285 3.56 -19.14 -15.60
C ASP A 285 4.37 -20.43 -15.37
N ASN A 286 5.56 -20.32 -14.77
CA ASN A 286 6.35 -21.50 -14.41
C ASN A 286 5.95 -22.06 -13.03
N THR A 287 5.08 -23.08 -13.04
CA THR A 287 4.58 -23.75 -11.83
C THR A 287 5.64 -24.41 -10.94
N SER A 288 6.88 -24.60 -11.43
CA SER A 288 7.99 -25.11 -10.60
C SER A 288 8.57 -24.04 -9.66
N TYR A 289 8.34 -22.75 -9.93
CA TYR A 289 8.79 -21.67 -9.06
C TYR A 289 7.81 -21.41 -7.91
N PRO A 290 8.32 -21.19 -6.69
CA PRO A 290 7.50 -20.90 -5.52
C PRO A 290 6.84 -19.51 -5.63
N MET A 291 5.67 -19.35 -5.02
CA MET A 291 5.01 -18.05 -4.85
C MET A 291 4.45 -17.95 -3.42
N GLU A 292 4.57 -16.77 -2.83
CA GLU A 292 4.00 -16.43 -1.53
C GLU A 292 2.77 -15.54 -1.70
N LYS A 293 1.76 -15.73 -0.85
CA LYS A 293 0.55 -14.90 -0.76
C LYS A 293 -0.06 -15.05 0.63
N ALA A 294 -0.82 -14.05 1.07
CA ALA A 294 -1.61 -14.17 2.29
C ALA A 294 -2.69 -15.25 2.10
N PRO A 295 -2.78 -16.30 2.94
CA PRO A 295 -3.76 -17.37 2.75
C PRO A 295 -5.20 -16.88 2.65
N ASN A 296 -5.55 -15.87 3.45
CA ASN A 296 -6.87 -15.26 3.48
C ASN A 296 -6.94 -13.91 2.74
N TYR A 297 -6.09 -13.68 1.73
CA TYR A 297 -6.00 -12.39 0.99
C TYR A 297 -7.36 -11.83 0.55
N ALA A 298 -8.32 -12.69 0.21
CA ALA A 298 -9.65 -12.29 -0.25
C ALA A 298 -10.45 -11.51 0.80
N THR A 299 -10.09 -11.60 2.10
CA THR A 299 -10.71 -10.80 3.16
C THR A 299 -10.28 -9.33 3.11
N ALA A 300 -9.13 -9.02 2.51
CA ALA A 300 -8.63 -7.68 2.27
C ALA A 300 -8.87 -7.31 0.80
N VAL A 301 -9.98 -6.60 0.56
CA VAL A 301 -10.34 -6.10 -0.77
C VAL A 301 -9.76 -4.71 -0.98
N TYR A 302 -9.94 -4.12 -2.16
CA TYR A 302 -9.36 -2.82 -2.54
C TYR A 302 -10.42 -1.96 -3.24
N PRO A 303 -10.19 -0.64 -3.41
CA PRO A 303 -11.20 0.26 -3.97
C PRO A 303 -11.79 -0.22 -5.30
N GLY A 304 -10.94 -0.76 -6.20
CA GLY A 304 -11.39 -1.30 -7.48
C GLY A 304 -12.30 -2.53 -7.36
N TRP A 305 -12.06 -3.39 -6.37
CA TRP A 305 -12.93 -4.53 -6.07
C TRP A 305 -14.29 -4.06 -5.56
N VAL A 306 -14.31 -3.10 -4.64
CA VAL A 306 -15.56 -2.52 -4.08
C VAL A 306 -16.35 -1.81 -5.17
N LYS A 307 -15.69 -1.06 -6.05
CA LYS A 307 -16.32 -0.42 -7.20
C LYS A 307 -16.93 -1.45 -8.16
N ALA A 308 -16.23 -2.56 -8.41
CA ALA A 308 -16.74 -3.65 -9.23
C ALA A 308 -17.93 -4.37 -8.59
N LEU A 309 -17.96 -4.52 -7.26
CA LEU A 309 -19.12 -5.03 -6.52
C LEU A 309 -20.35 -4.13 -6.73
N ILE A 310 -20.19 -2.82 -6.54
CA ILE A 310 -21.26 -1.84 -6.77
C ILE A 310 -21.75 -1.90 -8.22
N ASP A 311 -20.84 -1.89 -9.19
CA ASP A 311 -21.19 -1.97 -10.60
C ASP A 311 -21.88 -3.28 -10.97
N TYR A 312 -21.48 -4.40 -10.36
CA TYR A 312 -22.12 -5.71 -10.56
C TYR A 312 -23.58 -5.71 -10.08
N HIS A 313 -23.88 -5.09 -8.94
CA HIS A 313 -25.25 -5.09 -8.43
C HIS A 313 -26.15 -3.96 -8.98
N LYS A 314 -25.64 -3.07 -9.82
CA LYS A 314 -26.47 -2.02 -10.44
C LYS A 314 -27.62 -2.65 -11.26
N PRO A 315 -28.85 -2.11 -11.18
CA PRO A 315 -29.97 -2.56 -11.99
C PRO A 315 -29.63 -2.57 -13.49
N GLY A 316 -29.84 -3.71 -14.15
CA GLY A 316 -29.55 -3.88 -15.58
C GLY A 316 -28.06 -3.99 -15.93
N SER A 317 -27.16 -4.08 -14.94
CA SER A 317 -25.73 -4.22 -15.19
C SER A 317 -25.38 -5.52 -15.90
N THR A 318 -24.42 -5.42 -16.84
CA THR A 318 -23.78 -6.56 -17.52
C THR A 318 -22.34 -6.75 -17.10
N SER A 319 -21.81 -5.92 -16.18
CA SER A 319 -20.46 -6.04 -15.65
C SER A 319 -20.24 -7.41 -15.00
N ALA A 320 -19.02 -7.93 -15.05
CA ALA A 320 -18.64 -9.16 -14.35
C ALA A 320 -18.64 -8.95 -12.83
N ALA A 321 -18.88 -10.03 -12.07
CA ALA A 321 -18.66 -10.03 -10.64
C ALA A 321 -17.17 -9.78 -10.33
N PRO A 322 -16.83 -9.08 -9.24
CA PRO A 322 -15.45 -8.98 -8.82
C PRO A 322 -14.88 -10.37 -8.48
N PRO A 323 -13.57 -10.60 -8.64
CA PRO A 323 -12.95 -11.89 -8.33
C PRO A 323 -13.18 -12.27 -6.86
N GLN A 324 -13.29 -13.57 -6.56
CA GLN A 324 -13.57 -14.07 -5.20
C GLN A 324 -14.92 -13.60 -4.61
N TYR A 325 -15.84 -13.12 -5.45
CA TYR A 325 -17.25 -12.88 -5.11
C TYR A 325 -18.12 -13.90 -5.86
N GLY A 326 -18.35 -15.06 -5.22
CA GLY A 326 -19.00 -16.22 -5.83
C GLY A 326 -20.52 -16.16 -5.87
N TYR A 327 -21.12 -14.97 -5.70
CA TYR A 327 -22.55 -14.80 -5.53
C TYR A 327 -23.21 -14.16 -6.76
N ASP A 328 -24.50 -14.42 -6.94
CA ASP A 328 -25.28 -13.81 -8.03
C ASP A 328 -25.71 -12.37 -7.71
N ARG A 329 -26.35 -11.70 -8.67
CA ARG A 329 -26.79 -10.30 -8.54
C ARG A 329 -27.90 -10.08 -7.51
N ASN A 330 -28.61 -11.13 -7.09
CA ASN A 330 -29.66 -11.06 -6.07
C ASN A 330 -29.10 -11.22 -4.66
N HIS A 331 -27.85 -11.68 -4.54
CA HIS A 331 -27.18 -11.76 -3.26
C HIS A 331 -27.07 -10.39 -2.61
N LYS A 332 -27.39 -10.33 -1.32
CA LYS A 332 -27.37 -9.10 -0.56
C LYS A 332 -25.95 -8.72 -0.19
N TYR A 333 -25.57 -7.49 -0.50
CA TYR A 333 -24.35 -6.88 -0.01
C TYR A 333 -24.64 -5.57 0.70
N LEU A 334 -23.81 -5.22 1.68
CA LEU A 334 -23.82 -3.94 2.37
C LEU A 334 -22.39 -3.40 2.47
N ILE A 335 -22.25 -2.08 2.38
CA ILE A 335 -20.97 -1.39 2.58
C ILE A 335 -21.13 -0.50 3.81
N PHE A 336 -20.23 -0.63 4.78
CA PHE A 336 -20.20 0.21 5.96
C PHE A 336 -18.93 1.05 6.00
N GLU A 337 -19.13 2.35 6.13
CA GLU A 337 -18.15 3.24 6.72
C GLU A 337 -18.29 3.12 8.24
N THR A 338 -17.20 3.04 9.00
CA THR A 338 -17.30 2.90 10.46
C THR A 338 -16.33 3.80 11.21
N GLN A 339 -16.88 4.55 12.17
CA GLN A 339 -16.19 5.44 13.08
C GLN A 339 -17.02 5.55 14.37
N TRP A 340 -16.46 6.19 15.40
CA TRP A 340 -17.23 6.59 16.57
C TRP A 340 -18.07 7.84 16.30
N GLY A 341 -19.32 7.84 16.78
CA GLY A 341 -20.19 9.01 16.88
C GLY A 341 -21.43 8.96 15.99
N SER A 342 -22.55 9.48 16.49
CA SER A 342 -23.77 9.65 15.70
C SER A 342 -23.68 10.87 14.76
N PHE A 343 -24.61 11.00 13.81
CA PHE A 343 -24.72 12.23 13.01
C PHE A 343 -24.91 13.50 13.84
N ASN A 344 -25.50 13.38 15.04
CA ASN A 344 -25.62 14.49 15.97
C ASN A 344 -24.27 14.85 16.61
N ASP A 345 -23.44 13.86 16.94
CA ASP A 345 -22.08 14.08 17.45
C ASP A 345 -21.18 14.70 16.37
N MET A 346 -21.33 14.28 15.11
CA MET A 346 -20.65 14.88 13.96
C MET A 346 -21.08 16.34 13.76
N ALA A 347 -22.37 16.64 13.85
CA ALA A 347 -22.90 18.00 13.73
C ALA A 347 -22.40 18.92 14.84
N GLN A 348 -22.10 18.38 16.02
CA GLN A 348 -21.52 19.10 17.16
C GLN A 348 -19.99 19.20 17.10
N GLY A 349 -19.34 18.55 16.12
CA GLY A 349 -17.89 18.50 15.99
C GLY A 349 -17.21 17.63 17.05
N TRP A 350 -17.96 16.72 17.68
CA TRP A 350 -17.42 15.76 18.65
C TRP A 350 -16.88 14.51 17.97
N ALA A 351 -17.46 14.14 16.83
CA ALA A 351 -17.09 12.99 16.04
C ALA A 351 -16.54 13.39 14.67
N ASP A 352 -15.77 12.49 14.06
CA ASP A 352 -15.30 12.64 12.68
C ASP A 352 -16.49 12.70 11.71
N ASN A 353 -16.48 13.66 10.78
CA ASN A 353 -17.58 13.88 9.84
C ASN A 353 -17.24 13.49 8.40
N ALA A 354 -16.18 12.70 8.16
CA ALA A 354 -15.72 12.32 6.82
C ALA A 354 -16.83 11.66 5.99
N TYR A 355 -17.69 10.85 6.62
CA TYR A 355 -18.87 10.27 5.96
C TYR A 355 -19.77 11.33 5.33
N LEU A 356 -20.06 12.41 6.05
CA LEU A 356 -20.94 13.49 5.57
C LEU A 356 -20.27 14.35 4.49
N VAL A 357 -18.93 14.44 4.49
CA VAL A 357 -18.16 15.16 3.49
C VAL A 357 -18.11 14.39 2.16
N GLY A 358 -18.03 13.06 2.23
CA GLY A 358 -18.15 12.20 1.06
C GLY A 358 -17.72 10.76 1.34
N HIS A 359 -18.62 9.82 1.09
CA HIS A 359 -18.44 8.38 1.31
C HIS A 359 -18.58 7.58 0.01
N ILE A 360 -18.30 6.27 0.08
CA ILE A 360 -18.52 5.34 -1.04
C ILE A 360 -20.03 5.28 -1.36
N PRO A 361 -20.47 5.37 -2.62
CA PRO A 361 -21.89 5.33 -2.96
C PRO A 361 -22.61 4.10 -2.41
N GLY A 362 -23.75 4.34 -1.76
CA GLY A 362 -24.55 3.33 -1.07
C GLY A 362 -24.00 2.87 0.29
N ALA A 363 -22.87 3.40 0.76
CA ALA A 363 -22.33 3.05 2.07
C ALA A 363 -23.15 3.66 3.20
N ILE A 364 -23.29 2.88 4.28
CA ILE A 364 -24.00 3.23 5.50
C ILE A 364 -22.97 3.59 6.57
N HIS A 365 -23.20 4.66 7.33
CA HIS A 365 -22.39 4.95 8.50
C HIS A 365 -22.74 4.00 9.66
N SER A 366 -21.75 3.29 10.18
CA SER A 366 -21.84 2.42 11.34
C SER A 366 -21.14 3.07 12.54
N ASN A 367 -21.92 3.69 13.42
CA ASN A 367 -21.45 4.17 14.72
C ASN A 367 -21.07 2.99 15.62
N SER A 368 -19.89 3.04 16.23
CA SER A 368 -19.42 1.99 17.13
C SER A 368 -20.27 1.80 18.40
N ASP A 369 -21.00 2.82 18.85
CA ASP A 369 -21.97 2.70 19.95
C ASP A 369 -23.12 1.72 19.66
N VAL A 370 -23.33 1.29 18.41
CA VAL A 370 -24.39 0.33 18.05
C VAL A 370 -24.10 -1.06 18.61
N TYR A 371 -22.83 -1.46 18.69
CA TYR A 371 -22.40 -2.82 19.05
C TYR A 371 -21.52 -2.85 20.30
N GLU A 372 -21.37 -1.73 20.99
CA GLU A 372 -20.66 -1.60 22.26
C GLU A 372 -21.53 -0.88 23.29
N ASN A 373 -21.28 -1.11 24.58
CA ASN A 373 -22.04 -0.50 25.67
C ASN A 373 -21.68 0.97 25.97
N GLY A 374 -21.01 1.63 25.01
CA GLY A 374 -20.61 3.03 25.09
C GLY A 374 -19.73 3.38 26.28
N PHE A 375 -19.65 4.68 26.55
CA PHE A 375 -18.93 5.22 27.69
C PHE A 375 -19.51 4.74 29.04
N PRO A 376 -18.68 4.40 30.05
CA PRO A 376 -17.21 4.56 30.10
C PRO A 376 -16.40 3.29 29.76
N ARG A 377 -17.03 2.25 29.19
CA ARG A 377 -16.42 0.92 29.07
C ARG A 377 -16.00 0.55 27.66
N TRP A 378 -16.85 0.87 26.67
CA TRP A 378 -16.65 0.48 25.27
C TRP A 378 -16.45 -1.03 25.09
N PHE A 379 -17.16 -1.83 25.90
CA PHE A 379 -17.14 -3.28 25.79
C PHE A 379 -18.15 -3.74 24.74
N LEU A 380 -17.82 -4.84 24.09
CA LEU A 380 -18.73 -5.53 23.18
C LEU A 380 -20.03 -5.84 23.92
N LEU A 381 -21.16 -5.65 23.26
CA LEU A 381 -22.46 -6.02 23.81
C LEU A 381 -22.54 -7.53 24.12
N PRO A 382 -23.33 -7.95 25.11
CA PRO A 382 -23.67 -9.36 25.31
C PRO A 382 -24.24 -9.98 24.03
N ASP A 383 -24.03 -11.28 23.83
CA ASP A 383 -24.37 -11.97 22.57
C ASP A 383 -25.81 -11.72 22.08
N SER A 384 -26.81 -11.67 22.97
CA SER A 384 -28.21 -11.38 22.58
C SER A 384 -28.37 -9.98 21.98
N ASP A 385 -27.75 -8.99 22.62
CA ASP A 385 -27.87 -7.59 22.27
C ASP A 385 -27.00 -7.29 21.05
N LEU A 386 -25.84 -7.95 20.93
CA LEU A 386 -25.01 -7.92 19.74
C LEU A 386 -25.76 -8.47 18.52
N LYS A 387 -26.50 -9.57 18.65
CA LYS A 387 -27.32 -10.09 17.55
C LYS A 387 -28.41 -9.09 17.14
N ALA A 388 -29.06 -8.44 18.11
CA ALA A 388 -30.03 -7.39 17.83
C ALA A 388 -29.37 -6.19 17.12
N ALA A 389 -28.18 -5.79 17.55
CA ALA A 389 -27.39 -4.74 16.92
C ALA A 389 -27.04 -5.06 15.46
N VAL A 390 -26.48 -6.24 15.18
CA VAL A 390 -26.18 -6.71 13.81
C VAL A 390 -27.46 -6.76 12.95
N GLY A 391 -28.59 -7.20 13.51
CA GLY A 391 -29.89 -7.17 12.84
C GLY A 391 -30.35 -5.74 12.51
N SER A 392 -30.15 -4.78 13.41
CA SER A 392 -30.50 -3.36 13.21
C SER A 392 -29.71 -2.71 12.06
N MET A 393 -28.48 -3.17 11.83
CA MET A 393 -27.66 -2.81 10.67
C MET A 393 -28.16 -3.43 9.35
N GLY A 394 -29.21 -4.25 9.40
CA GLY A 394 -29.76 -4.92 8.23
C GLY A 394 -28.93 -6.11 7.78
N ILE A 395 -28.06 -6.66 8.61
CA ILE A 395 -27.19 -7.78 8.24
C ILE A 395 -27.89 -9.12 8.54
N THR A 396 -27.72 -10.09 7.65
CA THR A 396 -28.05 -11.53 7.86
C THR A 396 -26.77 -12.37 7.80
N PRO A 397 -26.77 -13.64 8.27
CA PRO A 397 -25.55 -14.46 8.28
C PRO A 397 -24.90 -14.69 6.90
N ASP A 398 -25.71 -14.60 5.84
CA ASP A 398 -25.33 -14.75 4.44
C ASP A 398 -25.13 -13.42 3.71
N THR A 399 -25.31 -12.26 4.35
CA THR A 399 -25.00 -10.96 3.72
C THR A 399 -23.49 -10.82 3.50
N THR A 400 -23.06 -10.43 2.30
CA THR A 400 -21.69 -9.95 2.09
C THR A 400 -21.54 -8.54 2.66
N VAL A 401 -20.64 -8.34 3.61
CA VAL A 401 -20.40 -7.04 4.23
C VAL A 401 -19.01 -6.53 3.91
N VAL A 402 -18.90 -5.35 3.29
CA VAL A 402 -17.63 -4.64 3.12
C VAL A 402 -17.55 -3.55 4.18
N VAL A 403 -16.45 -3.51 4.93
CA VAL A 403 -16.19 -2.44 5.91
C VAL A 403 -14.98 -1.62 5.50
N TYR A 404 -15.06 -0.31 5.74
CA TYR A 404 -13.94 0.61 5.58
C TYR A 404 -14.03 1.75 6.59
N SER A 405 -12.93 2.47 6.77
CA SER A 405 -12.85 3.64 7.64
C SER A 405 -11.58 4.42 7.28
N ASP A 406 -11.58 5.72 7.55
CA ASP A 406 -10.34 6.51 7.53
C ASP A 406 -9.42 6.17 8.73
N SER A 407 -9.91 5.37 9.68
CA SER A 407 -9.13 4.74 10.75
C SER A 407 -9.17 3.21 10.67
N SER A 408 -8.02 2.59 10.42
CA SER A 408 -7.96 1.15 10.15
C SER A 408 -8.44 0.30 11.34
N ILE A 409 -8.25 0.79 12.56
CA ILE A 409 -8.66 0.07 13.79
C ILE A 409 -10.17 0.01 13.94
N PHE A 410 -10.92 0.99 13.44
CA PHE A 410 -12.40 0.97 13.44
C PHE A 410 -12.91 -0.02 12.40
N ALA A 411 -12.37 0.02 11.18
CA ALA A 411 -12.71 -0.96 10.15
C ALA A 411 -12.39 -2.40 10.61
N ALA A 412 -11.23 -2.61 11.21
CA ALA A 412 -10.84 -3.92 11.74
C ALA A 412 -11.73 -4.36 12.91
N ARG A 413 -12.14 -3.42 13.77
CA ARG A 413 -13.07 -3.68 14.88
C ARG A 413 -14.41 -4.18 14.38
N LEU A 414 -15.06 -3.45 13.47
CA LEU A 414 -16.34 -3.89 12.92
C LEU A 414 -16.19 -5.20 12.13
N TRP A 415 -15.13 -5.35 11.34
CA TRP A 415 -14.82 -6.61 10.65
C TRP A 415 -14.77 -7.79 11.64
N TRP A 416 -14.01 -7.64 12.73
CA TRP A 416 -13.85 -8.69 13.74
C TRP A 416 -15.17 -9.01 14.44
N ILE A 417 -15.97 -8.00 14.79
CA ILE A 417 -17.28 -8.19 15.44
C ILE A 417 -18.22 -8.98 14.54
N LEU A 418 -18.27 -8.66 13.24
CA LEU A 418 -19.15 -9.37 12.31
C LEU A 418 -18.70 -10.81 12.08
N LYS A 419 -17.37 -11.06 12.01
CA LYS A 419 -16.85 -12.43 11.99
C LYS A 419 -17.17 -13.19 13.28
N TYR A 420 -16.98 -12.57 14.44
CA TYR A 420 -17.38 -13.13 15.74
C TYR A 420 -18.88 -13.42 15.79
N ALA A 421 -19.74 -12.55 15.26
CA ALA A 421 -21.18 -12.73 15.23
C ALA A 421 -21.64 -13.85 14.28
N GLY A 422 -20.74 -14.40 13.44
CA GLY A 422 -21.02 -15.48 12.51
C GLY A 422 -21.42 -15.04 11.10
N VAL A 423 -21.12 -13.79 10.70
CA VAL A 423 -21.30 -13.36 9.31
C VAL A 423 -20.28 -14.06 8.42
N THR A 424 -20.76 -14.74 7.38
CA THR A 424 -19.94 -15.63 6.57
C THR A 424 -18.91 -14.84 5.76
N ASP A 425 -19.39 -13.84 5.01
CA ASP A 425 -18.57 -13.02 4.12
C ASP A 425 -18.45 -11.58 4.63
N VAL A 426 -17.31 -11.28 5.28
CA VAL A 426 -16.96 -9.93 5.74
C VAL A 426 -15.60 -9.55 5.15
N ARG A 427 -15.57 -8.44 4.41
CA ARG A 427 -14.42 -7.90 3.69
C ARG A 427 -13.98 -6.59 4.32
N PHE A 428 -12.68 -6.38 4.40
CA PHE A 428 -12.03 -5.13 4.80
C PHE A 428 -11.48 -4.45 3.55
N MET A 429 -11.85 -3.21 3.27
CA MET A 429 -11.22 -2.45 2.19
C MET A 429 -9.85 -1.93 2.64
N ASN A 430 -8.78 -2.46 2.02
CA ASN A 430 -7.42 -1.96 2.18
C ASN A 430 -7.32 -0.58 1.49
N GLY A 431 -6.77 0.38 2.22
CA GLY A 431 -6.82 1.78 1.85
C GLY A 431 -8.12 2.44 2.29
N ASP A 432 -8.00 3.71 2.67
CA ASP A 432 -9.12 4.54 3.12
C ASP A 432 -9.76 5.34 1.96
N MET A 433 -10.57 6.35 2.27
CA MET A 433 -11.17 7.21 1.24
C MET A 433 -10.13 7.94 0.38
N THR A 434 -8.87 8.05 0.82
CA THR A 434 -7.76 8.58 0.01
C THR A 434 -7.54 7.72 -1.22
N GLN A 435 -7.48 6.40 -1.07
CA GLN A 435 -7.25 5.47 -2.19
C GLN A 435 -8.47 5.41 -3.12
N TRP A 436 -9.68 5.44 -2.57
CA TRP A 436 -10.91 5.54 -3.35
C TRP A 436 -10.95 6.79 -4.25
N LYS A 437 -10.64 7.96 -3.66
CA LYS A 437 -10.60 9.24 -4.39
C LYS A 437 -9.43 9.30 -5.38
N ALA A 438 -8.27 8.76 -5.03
CA ALA A 438 -7.10 8.68 -5.90
C ALA A 438 -7.38 7.85 -7.17
N ALA A 439 -8.21 6.81 -7.05
CA ALA A 439 -8.67 6.01 -8.19
C ALA A 439 -9.74 6.73 -9.06
N GLY A 440 -10.17 7.94 -8.68
CA GLY A 440 -11.17 8.73 -9.39
C GLY A 440 -12.59 8.18 -9.29
N TYR A 441 -12.87 7.35 -8.28
CA TYR A 441 -14.19 6.77 -8.09
C TYR A 441 -15.19 7.78 -7.50
N PRO A 442 -16.48 7.69 -7.86
CA PRO A 442 -17.49 8.63 -7.41
C PRO A 442 -17.68 8.55 -5.89
N VAL A 443 -18.04 9.68 -5.29
CA VAL A 443 -18.44 9.77 -3.87
C VAL A 443 -19.90 10.19 -3.77
N GLU A 444 -20.54 9.84 -2.66
CA GLU A 444 -21.89 10.24 -2.30
C GLU A 444 -21.85 11.06 -1.00
N THR A 445 -22.83 11.95 -0.81
CA THR A 445 -23.01 12.73 0.44
C THR A 445 -24.38 12.51 1.07
N THR A 446 -25.26 11.74 0.41
CA THR A 446 -26.58 11.40 0.94
C THR A 446 -26.44 10.41 2.08
N VAL A 447 -27.04 10.68 3.22
CA VAL A 447 -27.06 9.72 4.33
C VAL A 447 -27.87 8.48 3.93
N ASN A 448 -27.21 7.33 3.95
CA ASN A 448 -27.85 6.02 3.74
C ASN A 448 -28.11 5.37 5.11
N LEU A 449 -29.34 4.91 5.33
CA LEU A 449 -29.74 4.22 6.57
C LEU A 449 -29.94 2.72 6.31
N PRO A 450 -29.56 1.85 7.27
CA PRO A 450 -29.80 0.43 7.13
C PRO A 450 -31.30 0.12 7.22
N VAL A 451 -31.73 -0.92 6.51
CA VAL A 451 -33.06 -1.50 6.69
C VAL A 451 -32.93 -2.67 7.66
N ALA A 452 -33.36 -2.46 8.91
CA ALA A 452 -33.27 -3.43 9.98
C ALA A 452 -33.91 -4.79 9.60
N THR A 453 -33.31 -5.87 10.11
CA THR A 453 -33.76 -7.25 9.92
C THR A 453 -33.55 -8.07 11.19
N SER A 454 -34.00 -9.32 11.19
CA SER A 454 -33.72 -10.26 12.28
C SER A 454 -32.44 -11.03 11.97
N TYR A 455 -31.45 -10.96 12.86
CA TYR A 455 -30.22 -11.73 12.74
C TYR A 455 -30.34 -13.08 13.44
N THR A 456 -30.04 -14.16 12.71
CA THR A 456 -30.16 -15.55 13.19
C THR A 456 -28.83 -16.27 13.33
N GLY A 457 -27.71 -15.56 13.11
CA GLY A 457 -26.36 -16.13 13.21
C GLY A 457 -26.00 -16.54 14.63
N SER A 458 -24.95 -17.35 14.73
CA SER A 458 -24.38 -17.80 16.00
C SER A 458 -22.98 -17.23 16.15
N THR A 459 -22.64 -16.86 17.38
CA THR A 459 -21.32 -16.36 17.71
C THR A 459 -20.28 -17.47 17.58
N ASP A 460 -19.09 -17.13 17.10
CA ASP A 460 -17.94 -18.03 17.04
C ASP A 460 -16.99 -17.73 18.21
N PRO A 461 -17.05 -18.51 19.31
CA PRO A 461 -16.23 -18.26 20.49
C PRO A 461 -14.74 -18.45 20.23
N SER A 462 -14.30 -18.97 19.07
CA SER A 462 -12.87 -19.05 18.73
C SER A 462 -12.25 -17.67 18.44
N PHE A 463 -13.04 -16.66 18.08
CA PHE A 463 -12.55 -15.32 17.74
C PHE A 463 -12.27 -14.43 18.95
N ILE A 464 -12.80 -14.79 20.12
CA ILE A 464 -12.76 -13.95 21.33
C ILE A 464 -12.03 -14.64 22.49
N ALA A 465 -11.29 -13.87 23.27
CA ALA A 465 -10.94 -14.21 24.63
C ALA A 465 -11.75 -13.31 25.57
N THR A 466 -12.52 -13.89 26.48
CA THR A 466 -13.19 -13.12 27.53
C THR A 466 -12.20 -12.77 28.65
N THR A 467 -12.55 -11.83 29.53
CA THR A 467 -11.73 -11.53 30.71
C THR A 467 -11.43 -12.80 31.55
N PRO A 468 -12.41 -13.68 31.87
CA PRO A 468 -12.12 -14.96 32.51
C PRO A 468 -11.18 -15.89 31.71
N TYR A 469 -11.30 -15.92 30.38
CA TYR A 469 -10.40 -16.72 29.54
C TYR A 469 -8.96 -16.21 29.61
N ALA A 470 -8.76 -14.89 29.51
CA ALA A 470 -7.45 -14.27 29.65
C ALA A 470 -6.86 -14.54 31.05
N GLU A 471 -7.68 -14.43 32.10
CA GLU A 471 -7.28 -14.68 33.49
C GLU A 471 -6.88 -16.14 33.75
N ALA A 472 -7.54 -17.10 33.09
CA ALA A 472 -7.15 -18.50 33.17
C ALA A 472 -5.82 -18.81 32.46
N ASN A 473 -5.39 -17.98 31.51
CA ASN A 473 -4.31 -18.30 30.57
C ASN A 473 -3.09 -17.38 30.61
N TYR A 474 -3.11 -16.22 31.27
CA TYR A 474 -1.98 -15.26 31.26
C TYR A 474 -0.66 -15.81 31.84
N ALA A 475 -0.73 -16.86 32.67
CA ALA A 475 0.43 -17.52 33.26
C ALA A 475 0.89 -18.76 32.46
N ALA A 476 0.11 -19.23 31.48
CA ALA A 476 0.39 -20.45 30.71
C ALA A 476 1.36 -20.19 29.54
N THR A 477 2.50 -19.54 29.82
CA THR A 477 3.46 -19.02 28.81
C THR A 477 4.10 -20.07 27.89
N GLY A 478 3.92 -21.37 28.20
CA GLY A 478 4.31 -22.47 27.33
C GLY A 478 3.32 -22.77 26.20
N THR A 479 2.05 -22.39 26.34
CA THR A 479 0.97 -22.72 25.39
C THR A 479 0.23 -21.50 24.86
N THR A 480 0.20 -20.40 25.62
CA THR A 480 -0.47 -19.15 25.28
C THR A 480 0.49 -17.97 25.38
N GLN A 481 0.18 -16.90 24.65
CA GLN A 481 0.87 -15.62 24.73
C GLN A 481 -0.12 -14.48 24.64
N LEU A 482 -0.05 -13.55 25.59
CA LEU A 482 -0.80 -12.29 25.57
C LEU A 482 0.00 -11.29 24.74
N VAL A 483 -0.63 -10.68 23.74
CA VAL A 483 0.03 -9.77 22.81
C VAL A 483 -0.54 -8.36 23.00
N ASP A 484 0.22 -7.50 23.67
CA ASP A 484 -0.14 -6.11 23.96
C ASP A 484 0.23 -5.23 22.76
N VAL A 485 -0.77 -4.71 22.06
CA VAL A 485 -0.59 -3.81 20.91
C VAL A 485 -0.86 -2.34 21.23
N ARG A 486 -0.65 -1.95 22.49
CA ARG A 486 -0.73 -0.54 22.93
C ARG A 486 0.58 0.20 22.72
N SER A 487 0.60 1.51 23.01
CA SER A 487 1.83 2.29 23.00
C SER A 487 2.81 1.84 24.09
N GLY A 488 4.10 2.18 23.93
CA GLY A 488 5.12 1.86 24.94
C GLY A 488 4.84 2.49 26.30
N GLY A 489 4.26 3.70 26.33
CA GLY A 489 3.87 4.37 27.57
C GLY A 489 2.74 3.66 28.32
N GLU A 490 1.80 3.05 27.59
CA GLU A 490 0.73 2.21 28.16
C GLU A 490 1.29 0.88 28.68
N TYR A 491 2.13 0.21 27.89
CA TYR A 491 2.76 -1.06 28.25
C TYR A 491 3.67 -0.93 29.50
N ALA A 492 4.42 0.16 29.61
CA ALA A 492 5.26 0.47 30.78
C ALA A 492 4.45 0.91 32.02
N GLY A 493 3.15 1.16 31.88
CA GLY A 493 2.29 1.66 32.96
C GLY A 493 2.54 3.11 33.37
N ILE A 494 3.12 3.92 32.47
CA ILE A 494 3.32 5.36 32.68
C ILE A 494 1.98 6.10 32.54
N MET A 495 1.15 5.64 31.60
CA MET A 495 -0.19 6.15 31.32
C MET A 495 -1.18 4.99 31.10
N SER A 496 -2.48 5.25 31.20
CA SER A 496 -3.51 4.28 30.84
C SER A 496 -3.73 4.21 29.33
N GLY A 497 -3.49 5.32 28.63
CA GLY A 497 -3.82 5.49 27.21
C GLY A 497 -5.14 6.20 26.96
N TYR A 498 -5.99 6.33 27.99
CA TYR A 498 -7.39 6.67 27.81
C TYR A 498 -7.87 7.64 28.89
N GLY A 499 -8.54 8.72 28.47
CA GLY A 499 -9.09 9.72 29.40
C GLY A 499 -10.18 9.17 30.33
N TYR A 500 -10.76 8.01 29.98
CA TYR A 500 -11.83 7.34 30.73
C TYR A 500 -11.35 6.15 31.56
N LEU A 501 -10.06 5.79 31.54
CA LEU A 501 -9.54 4.63 32.26
C LEU A 501 -8.46 5.07 33.27
N VAL A 502 -8.71 4.82 34.55
CA VAL A 502 -7.82 5.25 35.65
C VAL A 502 -6.58 4.36 35.74
N ASN A 503 -6.77 3.04 35.63
CA ASN A 503 -5.74 2.06 35.94
C ASN A 503 -4.63 2.04 34.88
N LYS A 504 -3.39 1.94 35.35
CA LYS A 504 -2.18 1.92 34.52
C LYS A 504 -1.40 0.62 34.75
N GLY A 505 -0.74 0.15 33.70
CA GLY A 505 0.03 -1.08 33.74
C GLY A 505 -0.28 -1.98 32.56
N ARG A 506 0.13 -3.23 32.68
CA ARG A 506 -0.08 -4.29 31.69
C ARG A 506 -0.41 -5.62 32.35
N ILE A 507 -0.97 -6.53 31.55
CA ILE A 507 -1.19 -7.91 31.96
C ILE A 507 0.19 -8.59 32.14
N PRO A 508 0.42 -9.36 33.23
CA PRO A 508 1.69 -10.04 33.44
C PRO A 508 2.02 -11.00 32.28
N ASN A 509 3.30 -11.12 31.94
CA ASN A 509 3.82 -11.94 30.84
C ASN A 509 3.36 -11.55 29.42
N ALA A 510 2.63 -10.44 29.26
CA ALA A 510 2.30 -9.95 27.92
C ALA A 510 3.56 -9.57 27.13
N LEU A 511 3.60 -9.93 25.86
CA LEU A 511 4.59 -9.47 24.89
C LEU A 511 4.13 -8.14 24.31
N TRP A 512 5.01 -7.15 24.26
CA TRP A 512 4.72 -5.89 23.58
C TRP A 512 4.95 -6.05 22.08
N ALA A 513 3.89 -5.95 21.29
CA ALA A 513 3.95 -6.03 19.83
C ALA A 513 3.73 -4.66 19.17
N TYR A 514 4.25 -3.62 19.82
CA TYR A 514 4.18 -2.22 19.38
C TYR A 514 2.75 -1.68 19.25
N ASN A 515 2.62 -0.37 19.06
CA ASN A 515 1.31 0.27 18.95
C ASN A 515 0.65 -0.12 17.61
N ALA A 516 -0.53 -0.73 17.63
CA ALA A 516 -1.34 -0.98 16.43
C ALA A 516 -2.34 0.16 16.14
N ASP A 517 -1.92 1.39 16.41
CA ASP A 517 -2.65 2.62 16.12
C ASP A 517 -2.17 3.24 14.81
N ASP A 518 -3.04 3.97 14.13
CA ASP A 518 -2.81 4.53 12.80
C ASP A 518 -1.60 5.47 12.77
N SER A 519 -1.41 6.27 13.82
CA SER A 519 -0.32 7.25 13.93
C SER A 519 1.08 6.63 14.04
N SER A 520 1.18 5.35 14.36
CA SER A 520 2.46 4.67 14.61
C SER A 520 3.15 4.14 13.35
N LEU A 521 2.38 3.94 12.26
CA LEU A 521 2.82 3.29 11.01
C LEU A 521 3.52 1.92 11.20
N ILE A 522 3.28 1.25 12.34
CA ILE A 522 3.84 -0.11 12.56
C ILE A 522 3.05 -1.14 11.76
N TYR A 523 1.73 -0.96 11.67
CA TYR A 523 0.78 -1.87 11.02
C TYR A 523 0.07 -1.22 9.82
N ARG A 524 0.54 -0.06 9.37
CA ARG A 524 0.05 0.65 8.18
C ARG A 524 1.20 1.33 7.47
N ASP A 525 1.06 1.49 6.17
CA ASP A 525 1.94 2.33 5.38
C ASP A 525 1.41 3.77 5.29
N ALA A 526 2.30 4.69 4.88
CA ALA A 526 2.03 6.13 4.92
C ALA A 526 0.93 6.59 3.95
N ASP A 527 0.56 5.77 2.96
CA ASP A 527 -0.52 6.02 2.02
C ASP A 527 -1.90 5.52 2.52
N GLY A 528 -1.97 5.08 3.78
CA GLY A 528 -3.18 4.64 4.43
C GLY A 528 -3.53 3.17 4.18
N THR A 529 -2.70 2.43 3.46
CA THR A 529 -2.87 0.99 3.31
C THR A 529 -2.33 0.21 4.52
N LEU A 530 -2.68 -1.07 4.57
CA LEU A 530 -2.12 -2.04 5.50
C LEU A 530 -0.64 -2.26 5.18
N ARG A 531 0.20 -2.27 6.21
CA ARG A 531 1.58 -2.70 6.05
C ARG A 531 1.66 -4.11 5.50
N SER A 532 2.64 -4.37 4.63
CA SER A 532 2.89 -5.72 4.11
C SER A 532 2.83 -6.79 5.21
N TYR A 533 2.03 -7.84 4.97
CA TYR A 533 1.85 -8.92 5.94
C TYR A 533 3.17 -9.66 6.23
N GLU A 534 4.10 -9.73 5.27
CA GLU A 534 5.42 -10.33 5.50
C GLU A 534 6.31 -9.44 6.40
N GLU A 535 6.16 -8.12 6.35
CA GLU A 535 6.83 -7.21 7.29
C GLU A 535 6.27 -7.37 8.71
N VAL A 536 4.94 -7.43 8.85
CA VAL A 536 4.28 -7.68 10.15
C VAL A 536 4.66 -9.06 10.70
N LYS A 537 4.68 -10.09 9.85
CA LYS A 537 5.10 -11.46 10.21
C LYS A 537 6.57 -11.50 10.66
N SER A 538 7.45 -10.76 9.98
CA SER A 538 8.87 -10.67 10.35
C SER A 538 9.05 -9.95 11.69
N LEU A 539 8.31 -8.84 11.90
CA LEU A 539 8.25 -8.14 13.18
C LEU A 539 7.82 -9.08 14.30
N TRP A 540 6.69 -9.76 14.14
CA TRP A 540 6.14 -10.70 15.11
C TRP A 540 7.09 -11.87 15.41
N SER A 541 7.70 -12.44 14.37
CA SER A 541 8.68 -13.51 14.55
C SER A 541 9.88 -13.06 15.39
N SER A 542 10.35 -11.81 15.21
CA SER A 542 11.44 -11.24 16.03
C SER A 542 11.08 -11.07 17.51
N LEU A 543 9.78 -10.98 17.82
CA LEU A 543 9.24 -10.85 19.17
C LEU A 543 8.85 -12.22 19.79
N GLY A 544 8.99 -13.32 19.05
CA GLY A 544 8.60 -14.66 19.48
C GLY A 544 7.15 -15.05 19.14
N ILE A 545 6.42 -14.21 18.40
CA ILE A 545 5.10 -14.52 17.86
C ILE A 545 5.33 -15.19 16.48
N ALA A 546 5.70 -16.46 16.51
CA ALA A 546 6.15 -17.20 15.33
C ALA A 546 5.28 -18.41 15.02
N SER A 547 5.41 -18.90 13.79
CA SER A 547 4.85 -20.16 13.30
C SER A 547 6.00 -20.97 12.71
N THR A 548 6.51 -21.94 13.46
CA THR A 548 7.69 -22.74 13.09
C THR A 548 7.37 -24.22 12.87
N VAL A 549 6.23 -24.70 13.37
CA VAL A 549 5.82 -26.11 13.28
C VAL A 549 4.67 -26.34 12.29
N ASP A 550 3.60 -25.54 12.37
CA ASP A 550 2.39 -25.66 11.55
C ASP A 550 2.10 -24.30 10.89
N PRO A 551 2.15 -24.15 9.56
CA PRO A 551 1.97 -22.86 8.89
C PRO A 551 0.58 -22.26 9.05
N THR A 552 -0.39 -23.00 9.61
CA THR A 552 -1.76 -22.55 9.90
C THR A 552 -1.97 -22.16 11.36
N LYS A 553 -0.91 -22.24 12.18
CA LYS A 553 -0.94 -21.92 13.61
C LYS A 553 0.33 -21.21 14.06
N LEU A 554 0.19 -20.33 15.03
CA LEU A 554 1.32 -19.84 15.81
C LEU A 554 1.77 -20.94 16.77
N ASP A 555 3.05 -20.94 17.14
CA ASP A 555 3.63 -21.93 18.05
C ASP A 555 2.95 -21.93 19.44
N LYS A 556 2.39 -20.77 19.82
CA LYS A 556 1.54 -20.56 21.00
C LYS A 556 0.28 -19.83 20.59
N GLU A 557 -0.86 -20.16 21.20
CA GLU A 557 -2.10 -19.41 20.99
C GLU A 557 -1.88 -17.93 21.32
N ALA A 558 -2.17 -17.04 20.36
CA ALA A 558 -2.01 -15.60 20.55
C ALA A 558 -3.33 -14.96 20.96
N ILE A 559 -3.32 -14.28 22.10
CA ILE A 559 -4.42 -13.49 22.62
C ILE A 559 -4.05 -12.01 22.48
N PHE A 560 -4.50 -11.38 21.40
CA PHE A 560 -4.24 -9.96 21.12
C PHE A 560 -5.12 -9.09 22.02
N TYR A 561 -4.54 -8.05 22.62
CA TYR A 561 -5.31 -7.09 23.43
C TYR A 561 -4.76 -5.67 23.34
N CYS A 562 -5.62 -4.69 23.57
CA CYS A 562 -5.23 -3.30 23.78
C CYS A 562 -6.00 -2.72 24.98
N GLY A 563 -6.42 -1.45 24.96
CA GLY A 563 -7.28 -0.93 26.03
C GLY A 563 -8.68 -1.51 26.03
N GLY A 564 -9.33 -1.55 24.86
CA GLY A 564 -10.74 -1.96 24.69
C GLY A 564 -11.03 -2.57 23.31
N GLY A 565 -10.09 -3.33 22.75
CA GLY A 565 -10.36 -4.21 21.60
C GLY A 565 -10.13 -3.65 20.20
N TYR A 566 -10.04 -2.32 20.00
CA TYR A 566 -9.90 -1.72 18.66
C TYR A 566 -8.57 -2.05 17.98
N ARG A 567 -7.44 -1.59 18.54
CA ARG A 567 -6.09 -1.87 18.03
C ARG A 567 -5.79 -3.38 17.92
N SER A 568 -6.29 -4.18 18.88
CA SER A 568 -6.11 -5.63 18.84
C SER A 568 -6.97 -6.32 17.78
N SER A 569 -8.08 -5.72 17.33
CA SER A 569 -8.82 -6.23 16.18
C SER A 569 -8.01 -6.12 14.88
N LEU A 570 -7.21 -5.05 14.72
CA LEU A 570 -6.29 -4.93 13.58
C LEU A 570 -5.17 -5.98 13.64
N ALA A 571 -4.55 -6.20 14.81
CA ALA A 571 -3.56 -7.26 14.97
C ALA A 571 -4.17 -8.65 14.72
N PHE A 572 -5.38 -8.91 15.23
CA PHE A 572 -6.12 -10.14 14.93
C PHE A 572 -6.37 -10.29 13.42
N PHE A 573 -6.78 -9.21 12.73
CA PHE A 573 -7.01 -9.20 11.29
C PHE A 573 -5.75 -9.63 10.52
N TYR A 574 -4.56 -9.13 10.89
CA TYR A 574 -3.30 -9.58 10.31
C TYR A 574 -3.04 -11.08 10.52
N ALA A 575 -3.26 -11.58 11.73
CA ALA A 575 -3.06 -12.99 12.02
C ALA A 575 -4.05 -13.87 11.23
N TYR A 576 -5.30 -13.43 11.10
CA TYR A 576 -6.30 -14.07 10.26
C TYR A 576 -5.91 -14.01 8.78
N LEU A 577 -5.44 -12.87 8.27
CA LEU A 577 -4.97 -12.68 6.90
C LEU A 577 -3.84 -13.66 6.56
N MET A 578 -2.94 -13.90 7.52
CA MET A 578 -1.85 -14.88 7.46
C MET A 578 -2.31 -16.34 7.60
N GLY A 579 -3.60 -16.60 7.87
CA GLY A 579 -4.17 -17.94 7.96
C GLY A 579 -4.01 -18.63 9.32
N TYR A 580 -3.65 -17.89 10.38
CA TYR A 580 -3.51 -18.47 11.71
C TYR A 580 -4.86 -18.74 12.37
N SER A 581 -5.04 -19.94 12.90
CA SER A 581 -6.31 -20.42 13.47
C SER A 581 -6.37 -20.42 15.00
N ASN A 582 -5.23 -20.41 15.70
CA ASN A 582 -5.13 -20.36 17.16
C ASN A 582 -4.90 -18.92 17.66
N ILE A 583 -5.82 -18.03 17.31
CA ILE A 583 -5.77 -16.60 17.62
C ILE A 583 -7.06 -16.14 18.25
N ARG A 584 -6.98 -15.19 19.19
CA ARG A 584 -8.14 -14.59 19.86
C ARG A 584 -7.94 -13.10 20.02
N ASN A 585 -9.03 -12.34 19.92
CA ASN A 585 -9.04 -10.94 20.34
C ASN A 585 -9.62 -10.86 21.75
N TYR A 586 -8.85 -10.36 22.71
CA TYR A 586 -9.37 -10.01 24.02
C TYR A 586 -10.04 -8.64 23.95
N SER A 587 -11.35 -8.66 23.68
CA SER A 587 -12.14 -7.46 23.38
C SER A 587 -12.17 -6.45 24.54
N ASP A 588 -12.31 -6.88 25.79
CA ASP A 588 -12.39 -5.95 26.92
C ASP A 588 -11.01 -5.34 27.25
N GLY A 589 -9.93 -5.99 26.80
CA GLY A 589 -8.56 -5.51 26.92
C GLY A 589 -8.11 -5.18 28.35
N TRP A 590 -7.20 -4.21 28.44
CA TRP A 590 -6.69 -3.69 29.72
C TRP A 590 -7.79 -3.08 30.58
N SER A 591 -8.83 -2.50 29.97
CA SER A 591 -9.99 -1.96 30.69
C SER A 591 -10.71 -3.05 31.48
N GLY A 592 -11.08 -4.16 30.84
CA GLY A 592 -11.70 -5.31 31.50
C GLY A 592 -10.77 -6.04 32.46
N TRP A 593 -9.47 -6.09 32.15
CA TRP A 593 -8.49 -6.73 33.03
C TRP A 593 -8.33 -5.97 34.35
N SER A 594 -8.11 -4.66 34.28
CA SER A 594 -7.68 -3.84 35.41
C SER A 594 -8.84 -3.27 36.23
N THR A 595 -10.03 -3.17 35.65
CA THR A 595 -11.16 -2.46 36.24
C THR A 595 -12.40 -3.34 36.33
N THR A 596 -13.05 -3.31 37.49
CA THR A 596 -14.46 -3.70 37.64
C THR A 596 -15.29 -2.42 37.61
N TYR A 597 -16.27 -2.37 36.71
CA TYR A 597 -17.20 -1.24 36.58
C TYR A 597 -18.47 -1.56 37.34
N ILE A 598 -18.80 -0.72 38.33
CA ILE A 598 -19.99 -0.85 39.16
C ILE A 598 -20.94 0.29 38.79
N GLU A 599 -22.14 -0.06 38.36
CA GLU A 599 -23.22 0.91 38.19
C GLU A 599 -23.69 1.37 39.57
N ASP A 600 -23.63 2.67 39.80
CA ASP A 600 -24.04 3.31 41.05
C ASP A 600 -24.65 4.68 40.71
N PRO A 601 -25.99 4.77 40.57
CA PRO A 601 -26.67 6.02 40.23
C PRO A 601 -26.43 7.17 41.22
N SER A 602 -25.96 6.86 42.44
CA SER A 602 -25.61 7.86 43.46
C SER A 602 -24.17 8.34 43.36
N TYR A 603 -23.33 7.66 42.60
CA TYR A 603 -21.95 8.05 42.38
C TYR A 603 -21.89 9.27 41.47
N LEU A 604 -21.50 10.40 42.06
CA LEU A 604 -21.17 11.60 41.32
C LEU A 604 -19.72 11.50 40.87
N LYS A 605 -19.45 11.98 39.66
CA LYS A 605 -18.10 12.11 39.10
C LYS A 605 -17.18 12.76 40.12
N ASP A 606 -16.06 12.08 40.38
CA ASP A 606 -15.00 12.60 41.24
C ASP A 606 -14.03 13.44 40.39
N PRO A 607 -13.97 14.77 40.59
CA PRO A 607 -13.10 15.64 39.81
C PRO A 607 -11.61 15.35 40.01
N LEU A 608 -11.22 14.61 41.05
CA LEU A 608 -9.85 14.21 41.35
C LEU A 608 -9.49 12.84 40.78
N ILE A 609 -10.47 12.07 40.27
CA ILE A 609 -10.24 10.77 39.63
C ILE A 609 -10.43 10.95 38.11
N PRO A 610 -9.34 11.00 37.32
CA PRO A 610 -9.42 11.13 35.87
C PRO A 610 -10.22 9.97 35.26
N GLY A 611 -11.25 10.28 34.47
CA GLY A 611 -12.11 9.28 33.85
C GLY A 611 -13.23 8.74 34.74
N SER A 612 -13.41 9.29 35.95
CA SER A 612 -14.64 9.05 36.72
C SER A 612 -15.84 9.75 36.08
N THR A 613 -17.02 9.20 36.30
CA THR A 613 -18.23 9.55 35.55
C THR A 613 -19.45 9.40 36.43
N ASP A 614 -20.45 10.25 36.23
CA ASP A 614 -21.71 10.13 36.94
C ASP A 614 -22.35 8.75 36.66
N GLY A 615 -22.84 8.10 37.70
CA GLY A 615 -23.53 6.81 37.59
C GLY A 615 -22.63 5.57 37.51
N TRP A 616 -21.31 5.73 37.36
CA TRP A 616 -20.38 4.59 37.24
C TRP A 616 -19.13 4.75 38.08
N ARG A 617 -18.92 3.78 38.98
CA ARG A 617 -17.69 3.69 39.78
C ARG A 617 -16.72 2.69 39.16
N GLN A 618 -15.50 3.14 38.91
CA GLN A 618 -14.38 2.26 38.56
C GLN A 618 -13.71 1.78 39.83
N VAL A 619 -13.61 0.46 40.02
CA VAL A 619 -12.83 -0.13 41.11
C VAL A 619 -11.77 -1.07 40.56
N PRO A 620 -10.61 -1.23 41.24
CA PRO A 620 -9.62 -2.22 40.84
C PRO A 620 -10.23 -3.61 40.78
N SER A 621 -9.90 -4.37 39.73
CA SER A 621 -10.39 -5.73 39.55
C SER A 621 -9.79 -6.74 40.54
N GLY A 622 -8.66 -6.39 41.17
CA GLY A 622 -7.87 -7.29 42.01
C GLY A 622 -6.97 -8.26 41.22
N ARG A 623 -7.03 -8.26 39.88
CA ARG A 623 -6.15 -9.09 39.04
C ARG A 623 -4.71 -8.58 39.08
N PRO A 624 -3.71 -9.47 39.00
CA PRO A 624 -2.32 -9.04 38.99
C PRO A 624 -2.00 -8.22 37.73
N PHE A 625 -1.16 -7.21 37.89
CA PHE A 625 -0.63 -6.41 36.80
C PHE A 625 0.77 -5.90 37.12
N LEU A 626 1.49 -5.48 36.08
CA LEU A 626 2.83 -4.93 36.20
C LEU A 626 2.82 -3.43 35.88
N THR A 627 3.62 -2.69 36.64
CA THR A 627 4.00 -1.29 36.38
C THR A 627 5.52 -1.20 36.43
N GLY A 628 6.14 -0.39 35.56
CA GLY A 628 7.60 -0.27 35.47
C GLY A 628 8.09 -0.09 34.04
N GLY A 629 9.22 0.63 33.90
CA GLY A 629 9.80 1.06 32.61
C GLY A 629 10.08 -0.07 31.61
N LEU A 630 10.21 0.33 30.34
CA LEU A 630 10.33 -0.53 29.15
C LEU A 630 11.49 -1.53 29.20
#